data_AF-A0A099J2B9-F1
#
_entry.id   AF-A0A099J2B9-F1
#
_cell.length_a   1.000
_cell.length_b   1.000
_cell.length_c   1.000
_cell.angle_alpha   90.00
_cell.angle_beta   90.00
_cell.angle_gamma   90.00
#
_symmetry.space_group_name_H-M   'P 1'
#
loop_
_entity.id
_entity.type
_entity.pdbx_description
1 polymer ?
#
loop_
_entity_poly.entity_id
_entity_poly.type
_entity_poly.pdbx_seq_one_letter_code
_entity_poly.pdbx_strand_id
1 'polypeptide(L)'
;MSDAQHVSGPDGTNHPALPDQSERAILPPDPAAEHAEHQRESETRLRVLRGKADLAHSEVEVINALRIDPEQLEDMLTNATPTEAERIRIAERRITLRVAEARAIADAAEAEYEQAALQTFDEDML
;
A
#
# COMPACT_ATOMS: atom_id res chain seq x y z
N MET A 1 31.30 -29.57 77.07
CA MET A 1 30.34 -29.90 76.00
C MET A 1 29.44 -28.69 75.85
N SER A 2 29.69 -27.88 74.83
CA SER A 2 29.05 -26.58 74.62
C SER A 2 28.05 -26.71 73.48
N ASP A 3 26.76 -26.66 73.80
CA ASP A 3 25.70 -26.38 72.85
C ASP A 3 25.48 -24.85 72.83
N ALA A 4 25.78 -24.24 71.69
CA ALA A 4 25.50 -22.85 71.42
C ALA A 4 24.20 -22.77 70.60
N GLN A 5 23.12 -22.31 71.22
CA GLN A 5 22.01 -21.70 70.51
C GLN A 5 21.69 -20.36 71.17
N HIS A 6 22.10 -19.30 70.48
CA HIS A 6 21.78 -17.92 70.79
C HIS A 6 21.24 -17.31 69.50
N VAL A 7 19.94 -17.03 69.43
CA VAL A 7 19.39 -16.04 68.50
C VAL A 7 18.34 -15.23 69.27
N SER A 8 18.78 -14.05 69.70
CA SER A 8 17.91 -12.91 70.00
C SER A 8 17.98 -11.95 68.82
N GLY A 9 16.85 -11.35 68.49
CA GLY A 9 16.80 -10.17 67.64
C GLY A 9 15.36 -9.86 67.20
N PRO A 10 14.71 -8.85 67.82
CA PRO A 10 13.63 -8.11 67.19
C PRO A 10 14.23 -6.90 66.48
N ASP A 11 13.90 -6.66 65.22
CA ASP A 11 13.89 -5.28 64.73
C ASP A 11 12.99 -5.09 63.52
N GLY A 12 12.25 -3.99 63.57
CA GLY A 12 11.20 -3.65 62.62
C GLY A 12 11.74 -2.99 61.36
N THR A 13 11.00 -3.16 60.27
CA THR A 13 10.95 -2.20 59.16
C THR A 13 9.56 -2.27 58.55
N ASN A 14 8.75 -1.26 58.87
CA ASN A 14 7.53 -0.91 58.14
C ASN A 14 7.93 -0.53 56.71
N HIS A 15 7.71 -1.42 55.75
CA HIS A 15 7.57 -1.02 54.35
C HIS A 15 6.12 -0.60 54.11
N PRO A 16 5.82 0.66 53.70
CA PRO A 16 4.55 0.92 53.05
C PRO A 16 4.58 0.15 51.73
N ALA A 17 3.71 -0.85 51.61
CA ALA A 17 3.50 -1.56 50.36
C ALA A 17 3.18 -0.53 49.27
N LEU A 18 4.09 -0.36 48.32
CA LEU A 18 3.74 0.26 47.04
C LEU A 18 2.66 -0.62 46.42
N PRO A 19 1.54 -0.06 45.94
CA PRO A 19 0.57 -0.86 45.21
C PRO A 19 1.31 -1.50 44.02
N ASP A 20 1.24 -2.81 43.99
CA ASP A 20 1.78 -3.66 42.95
C ASP A 20 1.25 -3.18 41.58
N GLN A 21 2.12 -2.62 40.75
CA GLN A 21 1.76 -2.13 39.40
C GLN A 21 1.51 -3.28 38.42
N SER A 22 1.50 -4.53 38.91
CA SER A 22 1.32 -5.75 38.12
C SER A 22 -0.14 -6.03 37.74
N GLU A 23 -1.11 -5.28 38.27
CA GLU A 23 -2.51 -5.36 37.83
C GLU A 23 -2.86 -4.27 36.81
N ARG A 24 -2.06 -4.14 35.74
CA ARG A 24 -2.66 -3.72 34.48
C ARG A 24 -3.47 -4.91 33.99
N ALA A 25 -4.73 -4.97 34.42
CA ALA A 25 -5.72 -5.81 33.76
C ALA A 25 -5.58 -5.55 32.25
N ILE A 26 -5.11 -6.55 31.51
CA ILE A 26 -5.23 -6.55 30.06
C ILE A 26 -6.74 -6.69 29.84
N LEU A 27 -7.42 -5.54 29.80
CA LEU A 27 -8.80 -5.49 29.38
C LEU A 27 -8.86 -6.16 28.01
N PRO A 28 -9.83 -7.07 27.77
CA PRO A 28 -10.06 -7.55 26.42
C PRO A 28 -10.22 -6.33 25.51
N PRO A 29 -9.65 -6.37 24.30
CA PRO A 29 -9.71 -5.23 23.41
C PRO A 29 -11.16 -4.81 23.22
N ASP A 30 -11.40 -3.51 23.29
CA ASP A 30 -12.73 -2.96 23.04
C ASP A 30 -13.06 -3.23 21.58
N PRO A 31 -14.08 -4.06 21.27
CA PRO A 31 -14.42 -4.40 19.89
C PRO A 31 -14.74 -3.12 19.09
N ALA A 32 -15.26 -2.07 19.72
CA ALA A 32 -15.50 -0.79 19.05
C ALA A 32 -14.18 -0.08 18.67
N ALA A 33 -13.13 -0.23 19.47
CA ALA A 33 -11.80 0.31 19.15
C ALA A 33 -11.11 -0.48 18.04
N GLU A 34 -11.23 -1.81 18.03
CA GLU A 34 -10.71 -2.68 16.95
C GLU A 34 -11.41 -2.40 15.62
N HIS A 35 -12.74 -2.27 15.61
CA HIS A 35 -13.49 -1.89 14.42
C HIS A 35 -13.07 -0.52 13.88
N ALA A 36 -12.87 0.48 14.75
CA ALA A 36 -12.45 1.81 14.34
C ALA A 36 -11.00 1.84 13.79
N GLU A 37 -10.12 0.96 14.28
CA GLU A 37 -8.76 0.80 13.75
C GLU A 37 -8.78 0.15 12.36
N HIS A 38 -9.52 -0.96 12.21
CA HIS A 38 -9.70 -1.63 10.92
C HIS A 38 -10.31 -0.72 9.84
N GLN A 39 -11.30 0.10 10.19
CA GLN A 39 -11.87 1.09 9.27
C GLN A 39 -10.83 2.09 8.77
N ARG A 40 -9.98 2.62 9.67
CA ARG A 40 -8.92 3.57 9.30
C ARG A 40 -7.85 2.93 8.41
N GLU A 41 -7.51 1.67 8.67
CA GLU A 41 -6.59 0.90 7.85
C GLU A 41 -7.17 0.67 6.44
N SER A 42 -8.43 0.23 6.34
CA SER A 42 -9.16 0.04 5.08
C SER A 42 -9.25 1.35 4.29
N GLU A 43 -9.63 2.47 4.92
CA GLU A 43 -9.67 3.80 4.29
C GLU A 43 -8.30 4.25 3.76
N THR A 44 -7.24 4.03 4.56
CA THR A 44 -5.88 4.40 4.16
C THR A 44 -5.43 3.56 2.97
N ARG A 45 -5.70 2.26 3.00
CA ARG A 45 -5.42 1.33 1.91
C ARG A 45 -6.13 1.76 0.63
N LEU A 46 -7.43 2.08 0.70
CA LEU A 46 -8.20 2.56 -0.45
C LEU A 46 -7.62 3.83 -1.05
N ARG A 47 -7.22 4.80 -0.22
CA ARG A 47 -6.60 6.04 -0.69
C ARG A 47 -5.30 5.76 -1.45
N VAL A 48 -4.47 4.85 -0.94
CA VAL A 48 -3.20 4.47 -1.59
C VAL A 48 -3.48 3.76 -2.92
N LEU A 49 -4.41 2.81 -2.95
CA LEU A 49 -4.74 2.07 -4.18
C LEU A 49 -5.32 2.99 -5.26
N ARG A 50 -6.21 3.90 -4.87
CA ARG A 50 -6.72 4.93 -5.77
C ARG A 50 -5.60 5.78 -6.36
N GLY A 51 -4.68 6.27 -5.51
CA GLY A 51 -3.54 7.06 -5.98
C GLY A 51 -2.62 6.29 -6.93
N LYS A 52 -2.45 4.97 -6.74
CA LYS A 52 -1.71 4.12 -7.68
C LYS A 52 -2.43 3.97 -9.02
N ALA A 53 -3.74 3.75 -9.01
CA ALA A 53 -4.53 3.66 -10.23
C ALA A 53 -4.48 4.97 -11.02
N ASP A 54 -4.67 6.11 -10.34
CA ASP A 54 -4.58 7.44 -10.94
C ASP A 54 -3.20 7.69 -11.57
N LEU A 55 -2.12 7.32 -10.87
CA LEU A 55 -0.75 7.45 -11.38
C LEU A 55 -0.52 6.56 -12.61
N ALA A 56 -0.96 5.31 -12.57
CA ALA A 56 -0.78 4.38 -13.68
C ALA A 56 -1.52 4.85 -14.95
N HIS A 57 -2.73 5.40 -14.80
CA HIS A 57 -3.46 6.03 -15.90
C HIS A 57 -2.73 7.26 -16.46
N SER A 58 -2.16 8.10 -15.58
CA SER A 58 -1.34 9.23 -16.03
C SER A 58 -0.10 8.77 -16.81
N GLU A 59 0.54 7.67 -16.42
CA GLU A 59 1.69 7.12 -17.16
C GLU A 59 1.29 6.65 -18.57
N VAL A 60 0.10 6.05 -18.73
CA VAL A 60 -0.45 5.69 -20.05
C VAL A 60 -0.57 6.94 -20.92
N GLU A 61 -1.12 8.03 -20.40
CA GLU A 61 -1.28 9.28 -21.14
C GLU A 61 0.06 9.87 -21.57
N VAL A 62 1.04 9.91 -20.66
CA VAL A 62 2.39 10.42 -20.93
C VAL A 62 3.07 9.60 -22.04
N ILE A 63 2.98 8.27 -22.01
CA ILE A 63 3.58 7.43 -23.04
C ILE A 63 2.81 7.57 -24.36
N ASN A 64 1.48 7.65 -24.31
CA ASN A 64 0.65 7.81 -25.50
C ASN A 64 0.88 9.16 -26.20
N ALA A 65 1.21 10.22 -25.45
CA ALA A 65 1.59 11.52 -25.99
C ALA A 65 2.91 11.51 -26.78
N LEU A 66 3.74 10.46 -26.65
CA LEU A 66 4.95 10.28 -27.46
C LEU A 66 4.67 9.71 -28.86
N ARG A 67 3.46 9.22 -29.12
CA ARG A 67 3.10 8.66 -30.42
C ARG A 67 3.03 9.75 -31.46
N ILE A 68 3.47 9.42 -32.67
CA ILE A 68 3.30 10.30 -33.82
C ILE A 68 1.83 10.26 -34.22
N ASP A 69 1.26 11.43 -34.53
CA ASP A 69 -0.09 11.52 -35.08
C ASP A 69 -0.21 10.62 -36.34
N PRO A 70 -1.27 9.82 -36.50
CA PRO A 70 -1.42 8.94 -37.65
C PRO A 70 -1.24 9.63 -39.01
N GLU A 71 -1.74 10.86 -39.18
CA GLU A 71 -1.63 11.62 -40.43
C GLU A 71 -0.17 12.04 -40.67
N GLN A 72 0.50 12.52 -39.61
CA GLN A 72 1.92 12.87 -39.68
C GLN A 72 2.80 11.66 -39.93
N LEU A 73 2.46 10.51 -39.34
CA LEU A 73 3.17 9.26 -39.56
C LEU A 73 3.05 8.82 -41.02
N GLU A 74 1.86 8.92 -41.61
CA GLU A 74 1.63 8.61 -43.02
C GLU A 74 2.45 9.52 -43.95
N ASP A 75 2.45 10.83 -43.68
CA ASP A 75 3.26 11.80 -44.41
C ASP A 75 4.76 11.51 -44.31
N MET A 76 5.24 11.20 -43.10
CA MET A 76 6.64 10.84 -42.86
C MET A 76 7.02 9.56 -43.60
N LEU A 77 6.16 8.55 -43.59
CA LEU A 77 6.42 7.27 -44.26
C LEU A 77 6.38 7.40 -45.79
N THR A 78 5.51 8.25 -46.32
CA THR A 78 5.39 8.50 -47.76
C THR A 78 6.63 9.18 -48.32
N ASN A 79 7.23 10.10 -47.56
CA ASN A 79 8.37 10.89 -48.00
C ASN A 79 9.74 10.29 -47.60
N ALA A 80 9.76 9.24 -46.79
CA ALA A 80 10.98 8.62 -46.29
C ALA A 80 11.64 7.67 -47.30
N THR A 81 12.98 7.58 -47.24
CA THR A 81 13.68 6.46 -47.89
C THR A 81 13.29 5.14 -47.23
N PRO A 82 13.49 3.98 -47.89
CA PRO A 82 13.13 2.68 -47.31
C PRO A 82 13.76 2.42 -45.92
N THR A 83 15.02 2.83 -45.72
CA THR A 83 15.72 2.68 -44.44
C THR A 83 15.18 3.62 -43.36
N GLU A 84 14.76 4.83 -43.72
CA GLU A 84 14.12 5.77 -42.78
C GLU A 84 12.73 5.30 -42.40
N ALA A 85 11.93 4.87 -43.37
CA ALA A 85 10.60 4.32 -43.14
C ALA A 85 10.65 3.13 -42.17
N GLU A 86 11.63 2.24 -42.31
CA GLU A 86 11.80 1.12 -41.37
C GLU A 86 12.16 1.58 -39.95
N ARG A 87 13.06 2.55 -39.82
CA ARG A 87 13.41 3.13 -38.51
C ARG A 87 12.20 3.79 -37.84
N ILE A 88 11.38 4.53 -38.60
CA ILE A 88 10.15 5.15 -38.13
C ILE A 88 9.16 4.09 -37.63
N ARG A 89 8.93 3.03 -38.43
CA ARG A 89 8.03 1.93 -38.04
C ARG A 89 8.48 1.23 -36.76
N ILE A 90 9.79 0.95 -36.63
CA ILE A 90 10.35 0.31 -35.44
C ILE A 90 10.14 1.20 -34.21
N ALA A 91 10.38 2.51 -34.34
CA ALA A 91 10.18 3.47 -33.26
C ALA A 91 8.70 3.52 -32.82
N GLU A 92 7.77 3.71 -33.76
CA GLU A 92 6.33 3.77 -33.45
C GLU A 92 5.81 2.45 -32.87
N ARG A 93 6.27 1.31 -33.40
CA ARG A 93 5.92 -0.01 -32.85
C ARG A 93 6.38 -0.16 -31.41
N ARG A 94 7.58 0.31 -31.08
CA ARG A 94 8.11 0.28 -29.71
C ARG A 94 7.26 1.13 -28.76
N ILE A 95 6.82 2.31 -29.19
CA ILE A 95 5.93 3.16 -28.38
C ILE A 95 4.57 2.49 -28.19
N THR A 96 4.00 1.94 -29.27
CA THR A 96 2.73 1.19 -29.23
C THR A 96 2.77 0.03 -28.21
N LEU A 97 3.85 -0.75 -28.21
CA LEU A 97 4.02 -1.84 -27.25
C LEU A 97 4.09 -1.33 -25.80
N ARG A 98 4.82 -0.23 -25.57
CA ARG A 98 4.91 0.39 -24.24
C ARG A 98 3.57 0.94 -23.77
N VAL A 99 2.76 1.53 -24.65
CA VAL A 99 1.40 1.96 -24.31
C VAL A 99 0.54 0.76 -23.92
N ALA A 100 0.62 -0.35 -24.65
CA ALA A 100 -0.13 -1.56 -24.33
C ALA A 100 0.26 -2.15 -22.96
N GLU A 101 1.56 -2.19 -22.66
CA GLU A 101 2.08 -2.64 -21.36
C GLU A 101 1.62 -1.71 -20.22
N ALA A 102 1.76 -0.40 -20.40
CA ALA A 102 1.31 0.58 -19.42
C ALA A 102 -0.19 0.49 -19.15
N ARG A 103 -1.01 0.26 -20.19
CA ARG A 103 -2.46 0.04 -20.04
C ARG A 103 -2.76 -1.20 -19.21
N ALA A 104 -2.08 -2.32 -19.48
CA ALA A 104 -2.26 -3.53 -18.69
C ALA A 104 -1.94 -3.31 -17.20
N ILE A 105 -0.94 -2.48 -16.90
CA ILE A 105 -0.60 -2.09 -15.52
C ILE A 105 -1.68 -1.19 -14.91
N ALA A 106 -2.16 -0.20 -15.66
CA ALA A 106 -3.23 0.70 -15.21
C ALA A 106 -4.52 -0.06 -14.92
N ASP A 107 -4.94 -0.94 -15.84
CA ASP A 107 -6.12 -1.79 -15.69
C ASP A 107 -5.99 -2.71 -14.47
N ALA A 108 -4.80 -3.27 -14.21
CA ALA A 108 -4.55 -4.10 -13.03
C ALA A 108 -4.60 -3.30 -11.72
N ALA A 109 -4.05 -2.07 -11.71
CA ALA A 109 -4.08 -1.19 -10.54
C ALA A 109 -5.50 -0.71 -10.23
N GLU A 110 -6.30 -0.41 -11.27
CA GLU A 110 -7.71 -0.07 -11.13
C GLU A 110 -8.52 -1.25 -10.59
N ALA A 111 -8.32 -2.45 -11.13
CA ALA A 111 -8.98 -3.66 -10.62
C ALA A 111 -8.63 -3.95 -9.13
N GLU A 112 -7.38 -3.73 -8.72
CA GLU A 112 -6.99 -3.85 -7.30
C GLU A 112 -7.72 -2.85 -6.41
N TYR A 113 -7.86 -1.60 -6.87
CA TYR A 113 -8.61 -0.56 -6.18
C TYR A 113 -10.11 -0.91 -6.08
N GLU A 114 -10.73 -1.30 -7.19
CA GLU A 114 -12.15 -1.68 -7.24
C GLU A 114 -12.44 -2.86 -6.32
N GLN A 115 -11.60 -3.90 -6.35
CA GLN A 115 -11.74 -5.05 -5.47
C GLN A 115 -11.63 -4.65 -4.00
N ALA A 116 -10.66 -3.80 -3.64
CA ALA A 116 -10.53 -3.32 -2.28
C ALA A 116 -11.74 -2.46 -1.86
N ALA A 117 -12.28 -1.64 -2.76
CA ALA A 117 -13.45 -0.82 -2.48
C ALA A 117 -14.68 -1.67 -2.18
N LEU A 118 -14.90 -2.74 -2.96
CA LEU A 118 -15.98 -3.69 -2.71
C LEU A 118 -15.82 -4.41 -1.35
N GLN A 119 -14.60 -4.79 -0.99
CA GLN A 119 -14.33 -5.43 0.32
C GLN A 119 -14.68 -4.51 1.49
N THR A 120 -14.34 -3.23 1.42
CA THR A 120 -14.69 -2.26 2.47
C THR A 120 -16.20 -2.03 2.55
N PHE A 121 -16.92 -2.01 1.42
CA PHE A 121 -18.39 -1.94 1.43
C PHE A 121 -19.04 -3.13 2.13
N ASP A 122 -18.50 -4.35 1.93
CA ASP A 122 -19.01 -5.55 2.59
C ASP A 122 -18.70 -5.55 4.11
N GLU A 123 -17.54 -5.01 4.51
CA GLU A 123 -17.14 -4.86 5.92
C GLU A 123 -18.02 -3.83 6.68
N ASP A 124 -18.43 -2.73 6.03
CA ASP A 124 -19.29 -1.70 6.62
C ASP A 124 -20.76 -2.14 6.80
N MET A 125 -21.16 -3.26 6.20
CA MET A 125 -22.53 -3.81 6.23
C MET A 125 -22.74 -4.91 7.28
N LEU A 126 -21.68 -5.33 7.99
CA LEU A 126 -21.70 -6.37 9.04
C LEU A 126 -21.67 -5.76 10.45
#